data_AF-A0A444U1I6-F1
#
_entry.id   AF-A0A444U1I6-F1
#
_cell.length_a   1.000
_cell.length_b   1.000
_cell.length_c   1.000
_cell.angle_alpha   90.00
_cell.angle_beta   90.00
_cell.angle_gamma   90.00
#
_symmetry.space_group_name_H-M   'P 1'
#
loop_
_entity.id
_entity.type
_entity.pdbx_description
1 polymer ?
#
loop_
_entity_poly.entity_id
_entity_poly.type
_entity_poly.pdbx_seq_one_letter_code
_entity_poly.pdbx_strand_id
1 'polypeptide(L)'
;MTCLAEGSWPLEFKWILNDTEITAFSPEYKYIIPFLQRSNAGFYQCVVRNRMGALMQKKAEVQVAYMGNFVEGDQKKTVSQGKAAVLNSPVVSSYPRPEVTWFRDGYKIIPSGRM
;
A
#
# COMPACT_ATOMS: atom_id res chain seq x y z
N MET A 1 -0.32 -5.20 14.91
CA MET A 1 0.08 -3.87 15.41
C MET A 1 -0.03 -3.84 16.92
N THR A 2 0.77 -3.02 17.59
CA THR A 2 0.83 -2.94 19.05
C THR A 2 0.77 -1.49 19.53
N CYS A 3 0.02 -1.26 20.61
CA CYS A 3 -0.13 0.04 21.25
C CYS A 3 0.59 0.03 22.59
N LEU A 4 1.86 0.43 22.58
CA LEU A 4 2.70 0.45 23.78
C LEU A 4 2.52 1.80 24.48
N ALA A 5 1.86 1.78 25.64
CA ALA A 5 1.62 2.96 26.45
C ALA A 5 1.71 2.61 27.94
N GLU A 6 2.16 3.57 28.74
CA GLU A 6 2.26 3.47 30.19
C GLU A 6 1.30 4.47 30.86
N GLY A 7 0.85 4.13 32.07
CA GLY A 7 -0.05 5.00 32.83
C GLY A 7 -0.74 4.25 33.97
N SER A 8 -1.53 4.99 34.75
CA SER A 8 -2.33 4.37 35.81
C SER A 8 -3.38 3.41 35.23
N TRP A 9 -3.46 2.22 35.79
CA TRP A 9 -4.49 1.23 35.47
C TRP A 9 -5.90 1.69 35.89
N PRO A 10 -6.97 1.22 35.23
CA PRO A 10 -6.97 0.36 34.04
C PRO A 10 -6.68 1.13 32.75
N LEU A 11 -5.80 0.58 31.89
CA LEU A 11 -5.57 1.08 30.53
C LEU A 11 -6.51 0.35 29.57
N GLU A 12 -7.18 1.12 28.73
CA GLU A 12 -8.00 0.59 27.64
C GLU A 12 -7.52 1.15 26.30
N PHE A 13 -7.62 0.33 25.26
CA PHE A 13 -7.09 0.59 23.93
C PHE A 13 -8.21 0.43 22.91
N LYS A 14 -8.20 1.32 21.91
CA LYS A 14 -9.09 1.30 20.76
C LYS A 14 -8.30 1.51 19.48
N TRP A 15 -8.63 0.79 18.43
CA TRP A 15 -8.00 0.93 17.13
C TRP A 15 -8.89 1.68 16.14
N ILE A 16 -8.24 2.50 15.31
CA ILE A 16 -8.83 3.34 14.28
C ILE A 16 -8.10 3.05 12.96
N LEU A 17 -8.84 2.89 11.86
CA LEU A 17 -8.34 2.76 10.49
C LEU A 17 -8.93 3.88 9.64
N ASN A 18 -8.08 4.70 9.01
CA ASN A 18 -8.49 5.83 8.16
C ASN A 18 -9.54 6.71 8.86
N ASP A 19 -9.24 7.10 10.10
CA ASP A 19 -10.11 7.92 10.95
C ASP A 19 -11.47 7.28 11.33
N THR A 20 -11.68 5.99 11.01
CA THR A 20 -12.86 5.20 11.38
C THR A 20 -12.54 4.22 12.50
N GLU A 21 -13.38 4.17 13.54
CA GLU A 21 -13.19 3.24 14.66
C GLU A 21 -13.47 1.79 14.24
N ILE A 22 -12.52 0.89 14.50
CA ILE A 22 -12.61 -0.54 14.11
C ILE A 22 -12.74 -1.48 15.31
N THR A 23 -12.46 -1.02 16.52
CA THR A 23 -12.69 -1.76 17.76
C THR A 23 -13.36 -0.88 18.81
N ALA A 24 -13.98 -1.48 19.81
CA ALA A 24 -14.30 -0.79 21.05
C ALA A 24 -13.05 -0.64 21.93
N PHE A 25 -13.15 0.16 22.99
CA PHE A 25 -12.13 0.17 24.04
C PHE A 25 -12.10 -1.17 24.76
N SER A 26 -10.91 -1.75 24.92
CA SER A 26 -10.69 -2.97 25.69
C SER A 26 -9.26 -3.02 26.25
N PRO A 27 -8.93 -3.92 27.19
CA PRO A 27 -7.56 -4.09 27.67
C PRO A 27 -6.57 -4.64 26.62
N GLU A 28 -7.04 -5.03 25.44
CA GLU A 28 -6.22 -5.60 24.38
C GLU A 28 -5.45 -4.50 23.62
N TYR A 29 -4.14 -4.45 23.85
CA TYR A 29 -3.25 -3.46 23.23
C TYR A 29 -2.74 -3.90 21.84
N LYS A 30 -3.10 -5.10 21.36
CA LYS A 30 -2.72 -5.62 20.04
C LYS A 30 -3.91 -5.64 19.09
N TYR A 31 -3.66 -5.30 17.83
CA TYR A 31 -4.59 -5.57 16.73
C TYR A 31 -3.93 -6.50 15.72
N ILE A 32 -4.53 -7.66 15.49
CA ILE A 32 -3.99 -8.73 14.66
C ILE A 32 -4.90 -8.89 13.44
N ILE A 33 -4.30 -8.77 12.25
CA ILE A 33 -4.94 -9.13 10.98
C ILE A 33 -4.38 -10.49 10.59
N PRO A 34 -5.14 -11.60 10.74
CA PRO A 34 -4.62 -12.94 10.50
C PRO A 34 -4.27 -13.19 9.03
N PHE A 35 -5.03 -12.58 8.11
CA PHE A 35 -4.82 -12.68 6.68
C PHE A 35 -4.82 -11.28 6.08
N LEU A 36 -3.64 -10.83 5.64
CA LEU A 36 -3.48 -9.48 5.10
C LEU A 36 -4.01 -9.42 3.66
N GLN A 37 -4.94 -8.51 3.41
CA GLN A 37 -5.56 -8.27 2.10
C GLN A 37 -5.35 -6.82 1.66
N ARG A 38 -5.53 -6.55 0.36
CA ARG A 38 -5.37 -5.20 -0.22
C ARG A 38 -6.23 -4.15 0.50
N SER A 39 -7.43 -4.54 0.96
CA SER A 39 -8.36 -3.69 1.71
C SER A 39 -7.89 -3.33 3.12
N ASN A 40 -6.88 -4.01 3.66
CA ASN A 40 -6.28 -3.68 4.95
C ASN A 40 -5.21 -2.58 4.85
N ALA A 41 -4.86 -2.13 3.64
CA ALA A 41 -3.98 -0.98 3.49
C ALA A 41 -4.64 0.30 4.02
N GLY A 42 -3.86 1.14 4.71
CA GLY A 42 -4.37 2.40 5.26
C GLY A 42 -3.57 2.89 6.46
N PHE A 43 -4.07 3.94 7.08
CA PHE A 43 -3.47 4.54 8.26
C PHE A 43 -4.14 4.01 9.53
N TYR A 44 -3.37 3.31 10.35
CA TYR A 44 -3.82 2.80 11.62
C TYR A 44 -3.35 3.69 12.77
N GLN A 45 -4.22 3.87 13.76
CA GLN A 45 -3.91 4.55 15.02
C GLN A 45 -4.54 3.80 16.19
N CYS A 46 -3.84 3.80 17.31
CA CYS A 46 -4.39 3.42 18.59
C CYS A 46 -4.74 4.67 19.41
N VAL A 47 -5.87 4.61 20.12
CA VAL A 47 -6.20 5.50 21.23
C VAL A 47 -6.11 4.70 22.52
N VAL A 48 -5.30 5.17 23.46
CA VAL A 48 -5.22 4.63 24.83
C VAL A 48 -5.92 5.58 25.79
N ARG A 49 -6.65 5.06 26.77
CA ARG A 49 -7.29 5.87 27.81
C ARG A 49 -7.21 5.23 29.20
N ASN A 50 -7.31 6.08 30.21
CA ASN A 50 -7.61 5.72 31.59
C ASN A 50 -8.41 6.84 32.25
N ARG A 51 -8.59 6.78 33.57
CA ARG A 51 -9.30 7.80 34.36
C ARG A 51 -8.74 9.23 34.24
N MET A 52 -7.48 9.39 33.82
CA MET A 52 -6.83 10.70 33.70
C MET A 52 -7.04 11.33 32.32
N GLY A 53 -7.43 10.55 31.31
CA GLY A 53 -7.67 11.04 29.96
C GLY A 53 -7.37 10.02 28.89
N ALA A 54 -7.18 10.51 27.66
CA ALA A 54 -6.87 9.69 26.50
C ALA A 54 -5.73 10.29 25.67
N LEU A 55 -4.93 9.43 25.05
CA LEU A 55 -3.85 9.79 24.14
C LEU A 55 -4.00 9.00 22.84
N MET A 56 -3.67 9.65 21.72
CA MET A 56 -3.72 9.04 20.40
C MET A 56 -2.30 8.85 19.87
N GLN A 57 -1.99 7.64 19.39
CA GLN A 57 -0.71 7.31 18.77
C GLN A 57 -0.56 8.03 17.42
N LYS A 58 0.69 8.26 16.98
CA LYS A 58 0.98 8.68 15.61
C LYS A 58 0.40 7.70 14.59
N LYS A 59 -0.06 8.21 13.45
CA LYS A 59 -0.50 7.39 12.30
C LYS A 59 0.62 6.46 11.86
N ALA A 60 0.32 5.16 11.78
CA ALA A 60 1.17 4.17 11.15
C ALA A 60 0.56 3.78 9.81
N GLU A 61 1.30 3.99 8.72
CA GLU A 61 0.87 3.58 7.39
C GLU A 61 1.17 2.09 7.18
N VAL A 62 0.12 1.32 6.89
CA VAL A 62 0.24 -0.08 6.46
C VAL A 62 0.01 -0.11 4.97
N GLN A 63 1.04 -0.51 4.24
CA GLN A 63 0.98 -0.73 2.81
C GLN A 63 0.99 -2.23 2.52
N VAL A 64 0.12 -2.68 1.62
CA VAL A 64 -0.01 -4.10 1.27
C VAL A 64 0.55 -4.31 -0.12
N ALA A 65 1.59 -5.13 -0.23
CA ALA A 65 2.19 -5.44 -1.52
C ALA A 65 1.29 -6.39 -2.32
N TYR A 66 1.10 -6.08 -3.61
CA TYR A 66 0.34 -6.94 -4.53
C TYR A 66 0.72 -6.68 -5.98
N MET A 67 0.45 -7.67 -6.84
CA MET A 67 0.52 -7.52 -8.28
C MET A 67 -0.70 -8.20 -8.91
N GLY A 68 -1.35 -7.52 -9.84
CA GLY A 68 -2.43 -8.04 -10.66
C GLY A 68 -1.90 -8.60 -11.98
N ASN A 69 -2.83 -8.91 -12.87
CA ASN A 69 -2.51 -9.34 -14.22
C ASN A 69 -2.55 -8.15 -15.18
N PHE A 70 -1.88 -8.30 -16.32
CA PHE A 70 -2.13 -7.44 -17.47
C PHE A 70 -3.57 -7.66 -17.95
N VAL A 71 -4.35 -6.59 -17.96
CA VAL A 71 -5.74 -6.61 -18.45
C VAL A 71 -5.84 -6.17 -19.90
N GLU A 72 -4.84 -5.45 -20.38
CA GLU A 72 -4.72 -5.03 -21.77
C GLU A 72 -4.15 -6.19 -22.61
N GLY A 73 -4.85 -6.53 -23.67
CA GLY A 73 -4.31 -7.41 -24.72
C GLY A 73 -3.39 -6.64 -25.68
N ASP A 74 -3.00 -7.32 -26.75
CA ASP A 74 -2.08 -6.78 -27.76
C ASP A 74 -2.52 -5.40 -28.29
N GLN A 75 -1.60 -4.44 -28.25
CA GLN A 75 -1.81 -3.09 -28.74
C GLN A 75 -1.04 -2.86 -30.04
N LYS A 76 -1.65 -2.16 -31.00
CA LYS A 76 -0.99 -1.74 -32.25
C LYS A 76 -0.70 -0.25 -32.19
N LYS A 77 0.54 0.13 -32.51
CA LYS A 77 0.95 1.53 -32.65
C LYS A 77 1.69 1.75 -33.95
N THR A 78 1.21 2.71 -34.74
CA THR A 78 1.85 3.15 -35.99
C THR A 78 2.47 4.52 -35.78
N VAL A 79 3.67 4.73 -36.31
CA VAL A 79 4.43 5.98 -36.17
C VAL A 79 4.96 6.38 -37.54
N SER A 80 4.81 7.65 -37.90
CA SER A 80 5.36 8.20 -39.14
C SER A 80 6.89 8.13 -39.12
N GLN A 81 7.49 7.90 -40.28
CA GLN A 81 8.93 7.87 -40.43
C GLN A 81 9.58 9.17 -39.90
N GLY A 82 10.71 9.02 -39.20
CA GLY A 82 11.44 10.14 -38.61
C GLY A 82 10.83 10.72 -37.33
N LYS A 83 9.74 10.15 -36.82
CA LYS A 83 9.15 10.52 -35.52
C LYS A 83 9.47 9.47 -34.46
N ALA A 84 9.58 9.92 -33.20
CA ALA A 84 9.81 9.04 -32.07
C ALA A 84 8.58 8.15 -31.79
N ALA A 85 8.83 6.86 -31.53
CA ALA A 85 7.81 5.93 -31.07
C ALA A 85 7.77 5.91 -29.54
N VAL A 86 6.63 6.30 -28.96
CA VAL A 86 6.42 6.24 -27.50
C VAL A 86 5.59 5.00 -27.18
N LEU A 87 6.15 4.02 -26.48
CA LEU A 87 5.40 2.85 -26.01
C LEU A 87 5.13 3.02 -24.52
N ASN A 88 3.85 3.03 -24.15
CA ASN A 88 3.46 3.02 -22.74
C ASN A 88 3.56 1.59 -22.24
N SER A 89 4.12 1.38 -21.04
CA SER A 89 4.08 0.05 -20.41
C SER A 89 2.63 -0.36 -20.18
N PRO A 90 2.24 -1.61 -20.46
CA PRO A 90 0.89 -2.09 -20.19
C PRO A 90 0.49 -1.83 -18.74
N VAL A 91 -0.76 -1.43 -18.53
CA VAL A 91 -1.26 -1.12 -17.19
C VAL A 91 -1.40 -2.41 -16.39
N VAL A 92 -0.71 -2.47 -15.24
CA VAL A 92 -0.86 -3.53 -14.24
C VAL A 92 -1.18 -2.90 -12.88
N SER A 93 -2.22 -3.41 -12.23
CA SER A 93 -2.56 -2.98 -10.87
C SER A 93 -1.54 -3.59 -9.90
N SER A 94 -0.63 -2.77 -9.35
CA SER A 94 0.36 -3.25 -8.38
C SER A 94 0.70 -2.20 -7.34
N TYR A 95 1.16 -2.69 -6.19
CA TYR A 95 1.85 -1.88 -5.19
C TYR A 95 3.02 -2.69 -4.63
N PRO A 96 4.25 -2.13 -4.55
CA PRO A 96 4.66 -0.86 -5.14
C PRO A 96 4.62 -0.88 -6.69
N ARG A 97 5.05 0.22 -7.31
CA ARG A 97 5.24 0.27 -8.77
C ARG A 97 6.28 -0.78 -9.19
N PRO A 98 6.05 -1.58 -10.24
CA PRO A 98 6.95 -2.65 -10.60
C PRO A 98 8.15 -2.11 -11.39
N GLU A 99 9.24 -2.87 -11.37
CA GLU A 99 10.33 -2.67 -12.32
C GLU A 99 9.93 -3.20 -13.69
N VAL A 100 10.14 -2.40 -14.73
CA VAL A 100 9.72 -2.73 -16.10
C VAL A 100 10.96 -2.95 -16.98
N THR A 101 10.99 -4.09 -17.66
CA THR A 101 12.00 -4.40 -18.69
C THR A 101 11.30 -4.60 -20.03
N TRP A 102 11.79 -3.90 -21.07
CA TRP A 102 11.25 -4.02 -22.42
C TRP A 102 11.91 -5.16 -23.19
N PHE A 103 11.10 -5.89 -23.96
CA PHE A 103 11.55 -6.94 -24.85
C PHE A 103 11.00 -6.70 -26.26
N ARG A 104 11.77 -7.11 -27.27
CA ARG A 104 11.35 -7.20 -28.66
C ARG A 104 11.91 -8.47 -29.27
N ASP A 105 11.05 -9.26 -29.89
CA ASP A 105 11.42 -10.52 -30.56
C ASP A 105 12.25 -11.45 -29.65
N GLY A 106 11.95 -11.44 -28.34
CA GLY A 106 12.66 -12.22 -27.31
C GLY A 106 13.92 -11.57 -26.73
N TYR A 107 14.39 -10.44 -27.27
CA TYR A 107 15.61 -9.76 -26.81
C TYR A 107 15.31 -8.57 -25.91
N LYS A 108 16.05 -8.45 -24.81
CA LYS A 108 15.96 -7.31 -23.89
C LYS A 108 16.42 -6.03 -24.60
N ILE A 109 15.59 -4.98 -24.52
CA ILE A 109 15.94 -3.65 -24.99
C ILE A 109 16.68 -2.92 -23.86
N ILE A 110 17.90 -2.48 -24.15
CA ILE A 110 18.74 -1.68 -23.24
C ILE A 110 18.71 -0.22 -23.75
N PRO A 111 18.65 0.80 -22.87
CA PRO A 111 18.73 2.19 -23.30
C PRO A 111 19.96 2.46 -24.18
N SER A 112 19.76 3.20 -25.27
CA SER A 112 20.82 3.57 -26.21
C SER A 112 20.65 5.03 -26.65
N GLY A 113 21.73 5.67 -27.11
CA GLY A 113 21.72 7.07 -27.57
C GLY A 113 21.06 7.31 -28.93
N ARG A 114 20.16 6.43 -29.38
CA ARG A 114 19.42 6.59 -30.63
C ARG A 114 18.39 7.71 -30.44
N MET A 115 18.72 8.91 -30.92
CA MET A 115 17.79 10.03 -31.13
C MET A 115 17.18 9.95 -32.53
#